data_AF-A0A4V3UZ80-F1
#
_entry.id   AF-A0A4V3UZ80-F1
#
_cell.length_a   1.000
_cell.length_b   1.000
_cell.length_c   1.000
_cell.angle_alpha   90.00
_cell.angle_beta   90.00
_cell.angle_gamma   90.00
#
_symmetry.space_group_name_H-M   'P 1'
#
loop_
_entity.id
_entity.type
_entity.pdbx_description
1 polymer ?
#
loop_
_entity_poly.entity_id
_entity_poly.type
_entity_poly.pdbx_seq_one_letter_code
_entity_poly.pdbx_strand_id
1 'polypeptide(L)'
;MMNNAKSVANRQIGTADVRVSLWASPPEQAKPHATVDLQILQRKKLGPIQSVRINPGRIRLEEGGKSYAPATRKTHNNTNAEHGLQFNGAYVTFPSPTGNAEAARVVFQPGAITIGGRAVDFAPIRFTRTTEVAIYLFPCIPA
;
A
#
# COMPACT_ATOMS: atom_id res chain seq x y z
N MET A 1 -16.41 -8.56 10.57
CA MET A 1 -15.51 -8.02 9.54
C MET A 1 -15.11 -6.62 9.98
N MET A 2 -13.88 -6.43 10.46
CA MET A 2 -13.45 -5.12 10.97
C MET A 2 -12.54 -4.46 9.93
N ASN A 3 -13.09 -3.48 9.21
CA ASN A 3 -12.33 -2.49 8.47
C ASN A 3 -11.95 -1.35 9.44
N ASN A 4 -10.87 -0.60 9.32
CA ASN A 4 -9.54 -0.73 8.70
C ASN A 4 -9.07 0.72 8.54
N ALA A 5 -7.84 1.08 8.92
CA ALA A 5 -7.19 2.12 8.13
C ALA A 5 -6.94 1.45 6.77
N LYS A 6 -7.71 1.75 5.73
CA LYS A 6 -7.42 1.26 4.37
C LYS A 6 -7.43 2.48 3.47
N SER A 7 -6.26 3.09 3.34
CA SER A 7 -6.06 4.08 2.29
C SER A 7 -5.59 3.35 1.04
N VAL A 8 -6.31 3.56 -0.07
CA VAL A 8 -5.91 3.06 -1.38
C VAL A 8 -5.61 4.27 -2.26
N ALA A 9 -4.41 4.31 -2.82
CA ALA A 9 -4.04 5.28 -3.84
C ALA A 9 -3.77 4.54 -5.15
N ASN A 10 -4.33 5.04 -6.25
CA ASN A 10 -4.07 4.52 -7.59
C ASN A 10 -3.40 5.61 -8.41
N ARG A 11 -2.40 5.25 -9.21
CA ARG A 11 -1.73 6.15 -10.14
C ARG A 11 -1.32 5.39 -11.39
N GLN A 12 -1.60 5.97 -12.55
CA GLN A 12 -1.13 5.45 -13.82
C GLN A 12 0.27 6.02 -14.14
N ILE A 13 1.17 5.17 -14.61
CA ILE A 13 2.55 5.50 -14.97
C ILE A 13 2.84 4.82 -16.32
N GLY A 14 2.77 5.59 -17.40
CA GLY A 14 2.78 5.03 -18.74
C GLY A 14 1.63 4.03 -18.93
N THR A 15 1.96 2.77 -19.20
CA THR A 15 0.99 1.67 -19.39
C THR A 15 0.75 0.85 -18.13
N ALA A 16 1.35 1.23 -17.00
CA ALA A 16 1.24 0.53 -15.72
C ALA A 16 0.28 1.27 -14.76
N ASP A 17 -0.65 0.51 -14.17
CA ASP A 17 -1.49 0.94 -13.06
C ASP A 17 -0.80 0.58 -11.75
N VAL A 18 -0.42 1.60 -10.97
CA VAL A 18 0.17 1.42 -9.64
C VAL A 18 -0.90 1.65 -8.60
N ARG A 19 -1.18 0.62 -7.79
CA ARG A 19 -2.07 0.66 -6.64
C ARG A 19 -1.27 0.46 -5.37
N VAL A 20 -1.45 1.35 -4.41
CA VAL A 20 -0.85 1.23 -3.08
C VAL A 20 -1.97 1.17 -2.08
N SER A 21 -1.99 0.14 -1.27
CA SER A 21 -2.90 0.00 -0.15
C SER A 21 -2.09 0.00 1.14
N LEU A 22 -2.41 0.88 2.08
CA LEU A 22 -1.87 0.83 3.44
C LEU A 22 -2.96 0.37 4.39
N TRP A 23 -2.60 -0.53 5.30
CA TRP A 23 -3.42 -0.90 6.43
C TRP A 23 -2.64 -0.99 7.74
N ALA A 24 -3.26 -0.53 8.82
CA ALA A 24 -2.73 -0.65 10.17
C ALA A 24 -3.50 -1.75 10.92
N SER A 25 -2.78 -2.58 11.66
CA SER A 25 -3.40 -3.50 12.62
C SER A 25 -4.23 -2.73 13.65
N PRO A 26 -5.32 -3.32 14.19
CA PRO A 26 -6.10 -2.71 15.26
C PRO A 26 -5.19 -2.31 16.45
N PRO A 27 -5.46 -1.16 17.10
CA PRO A 27 -4.69 -0.73 18.27
C PRO A 27 -4.80 -1.71 19.45
N GLU A 28 -5.83 -2.56 19.46
CA GLU A 28 -6.05 -3.61 20.45
C GLU A 28 -5.14 -4.84 20.27
N GLN A 29 -4.43 -4.98 19.14
CA GLN A 29 -3.40 -6.00 19.01
C GLN A 29 -2.20 -5.67 19.89
N ALA A 30 -1.58 -6.68 20.50
CA ALA A 30 -0.41 -6.51 21.36
C ALA A 30 0.78 -5.80 20.69
N LYS A 31 0.84 -5.77 19.35
CA LYS A 31 1.89 -5.11 18.54
C LYS A 31 1.29 -4.46 17.28
N PRO A 32 0.61 -3.31 17.39
CA PRO A 32 0.00 -2.66 16.23
C PRO A 32 1.09 -2.20 15.26
N HIS A 33 0.89 -2.41 13.97
CA HIS A 33 1.85 -2.06 12.94
C HIS A 33 1.15 -1.67 11.65
N ALA A 34 1.81 -0.83 10.86
CA ALA A 34 1.40 -0.50 9.49
C ALA A 34 1.97 -1.52 8.49
N THR A 35 1.16 -1.92 7.53
CA THR A 35 1.52 -2.77 6.39
C THR A 35 1.06 -2.12 5.09
N VAL A 36 1.98 -2.01 4.14
CA VAL A 36 1.74 -1.56 2.76
C VAL A 36 1.71 -2.77 1.84
N ASP A 37 0.70 -2.81 0.99
CA ASP A 37 0.64 -3.63 -0.21
C ASP A 37 0.71 -2.71 -1.44
N LEU A 38 1.86 -2.76 -2.12
CA LEU A 38 2.08 -2.10 -3.40
C LEU A 38 1.85 -3.11 -4.52
N GLN A 39 1.05 -2.73 -5.49
CA GLN A 39 0.65 -3.54 -6.62
C GLN A 39 0.87 -2.72 -7.90
N ILE A 40 1.50 -3.31 -8.90
CA ILE A 40 1.77 -2.71 -10.21
C ILE A 40 1.22 -3.66 -11.24
N LEU A 41 0.17 -3.24 -11.93
CA LEU A 41 -0.51 -3.99 -12.97
C LEU A 41 -0.15 -3.40 -14.34
N GLN A 42 0.31 -4.24 -15.25
CA GLN A 42 0.48 -3.89 -16.66
C GLN A 42 -0.45 -4.73 -17.51
N ARG A 43 -1.06 -4.09 -18.51
CA ARG A 43 -1.97 -4.74 -19.45
C ARG A 43 -1.39 -4.63 -20.85
N LYS A 44 -1.11 -5.76 -21.51
CA LYS A 44 -0.56 -5.82 -22.88
C LYS A 44 -1.40 -5.02 -23.89
N LYS A 45 -2.73 -4.98 -23.69
CA LYS A 45 -3.64 -4.20 -24.54
C LYS A 45 -3.42 -2.68 -24.48
N LEU A 46 -2.79 -2.17 -23.42
CA LEU A 46 -2.47 -0.76 -23.26
C LEU A 46 -1.07 -0.42 -23.81
N GLY A 47 -0.27 -1.43 -24.18
CA GLY A 47 1.07 -1.28 -24.74
C GLY A 47 2.00 -2.43 -24.33
N PRO A 48 3.27 -2.40 -24.78
CA PRO A 48 4.23 -3.45 -24.46
C PRO A 48 4.42 -3.55 -22.95
N ILE A 49 4.46 -4.79 -22.45
CA ILE A 49 4.76 -5.06 -21.05
C ILE A 49 6.25 -4.76 -20.83
N GLN A 50 6.54 -3.93 -19.83
CA GLN A 50 7.90 -3.51 -19.50
C GLN A 50 8.36 -4.19 -18.22
N SER A 51 9.65 -4.48 -18.10
CA SER A 51 10.20 -5.03 -16.85
C SER A 51 9.92 -4.11 -15.67
N VAL A 52 9.35 -4.64 -14.59
CA VAL A 52 9.10 -3.94 -13.33
C VAL A 52 10.00 -4.51 -12.24
N ARG A 53 10.64 -3.65 -11.46
CA ARG A 53 11.22 -4.02 -10.17
C ARG A 53 10.69 -3.11 -9.08
N ILE A 54 10.46 -3.71 -7.92
CA ILE A 54 10.05 -3.02 -6.71
C ILE A 54 11.15 -3.26 -5.68
N ASN A 55 11.70 -2.19 -5.13
CA ASN A 55 12.64 -2.25 -4.02
C ASN A 55 11.90 -1.86 -2.72
N PRO A 56 11.36 -2.83 -1.98
CA PRO A 56 10.63 -2.55 -0.74
C PRO A 56 11.50 -1.88 0.32
N GLY A 57 12.84 -2.02 0.28
CA GLY A 57 13.75 -1.35 1.21
C GLY A 57 13.85 0.17 1.04
N ARG A 58 13.34 0.69 -0.07
CA ARG A 58 13.27 2.12 -0.39
C ARG A 58 11.88 2.74 -0.15
N ILE A 59 10.99 1.99 0.50
CA ILE A 59 9.67 2.46 0.92
C ILE A 59 9.75 2.83 2.40
N ARG A 60 9.30 4.02 2.77
CA ARG A 60 9.32 4.54 4.14
C ARG A 60 7.92 4.88 4.60
N LEU A 61 7.67 4.70 5.88
CA LEU A 61 6.52 5.27 6.56
C LEU A 61 7.00 6.50 7.32
N GLU A 62 6.36 7.64 7.11
CA GLU A 62 6.62 8.85 7.87
C GLU A 62 5.39 9.19 8.72
N GLU A 63 5.59 9.33 10.04
CA GLU A 63 4.55 9.72 10.98
C GLU A 63 5.17 10.43 12.19
N GLY A 64 4.47 11.43 12.74
CA GLY A 64 4.92 12.16 13.94
C GLY A 64 6.33 12.77 13.81
N GLY A 65 6.73 13.19 12.61
CA GLY A 65 8.07 13.73 12.33
C GLY A 65 9.18 12.68 12.23
N LYS A 66 8.86 11.38 12.32
CA LYS A 66 9.82 10.28 12.21
C LYS A 66 9.67 9.55 10.88
N SER A 67 10.74 8.92 10.42
CA SER A 67 10.77 8.09 9.22
C SER A 67 11.20 6.67 9.56
N TYR A 68 10.37 5.70 9.20
CA TYR A 68 10.52 4.29 9.57
C TYR A 68 10.92 3.46 8.36
N ALA A 69 11.95 2.63 8.56
CA ALA A 69 12.31 1.57 7.63
C ALA A 69 11.32 0.40 7.74
N PRO A 70 11.11 -0.37 6.66
CA PRO A 70 10.38 -1.61 6.77
C PRO A 70 11.10 -2.64 7.63
N ALA A 71 10.35 -3.26 8.53
CA ALA A 71 10.77 -4.43 9.30
C ALA A 71 10.70 -5.71 8.45
N THR A 72 9.67 -5.85 7.60
CA THR A 72 9.54 -6.99 6.68
C THR A 72 9.33 -6.49 5.26
N ARG A 73 9.82 -7.30 4.30
CA ARG A 73 9.83 -6.99 2.88
C ARG A 73 9.60 -8.26 2.10
N LYS A 74 8.53 -8.34 1.33
CA LYS A 74 8.24 -9.45 0.43
C LYS A 74 7.84 -8.90 -0.91
N THR A 75 8.39 -9.45 -1.98
CA THR A 75 7.97 -9.14 -3.35
C THR A 75 7.26 -10.35 -3.95
N HIS A 76 6.34 -10.11 -4.85
CA HIS A 76 5.65 -11.16 -5.59
C HIS A 76 5.46 -10.71 -7.04
N ASN A 77 5.45 -11.67 -7.96
CA ASN A 77 5.18 -11.45 -9.37
C ASN A 77 4.22 -12.54 -9.83
N ASN A 78 3.19 -12.17 -10.58
CA ASN A 78 2.29 -13.08 -11.24
C ASN A 78 2.10 -12.59 -12.68
N THR A 79 2.22 -13.50 -13.65
CA THR A 79 1.95 -13.22 -15.06
C THR A 79 0.82 -14.11 -15.51
N ASN A 80 -0.25 -13.49 -16.00
CA ASN A 80 -1.33 -14.18 -16.67
C ASN A 80 -1.17 -13.99 -18.19
N ALA A 81 -0.56 -14.98 -18.83
CA ALA A 81 -0.24 -14.95 -20.25
C ALA A 81 -1.49 -14.90 -21.14
N GLU A 82 -2.54 -15.65 -20.77
CA GLU A 82 -3.81 -15.72 -21.51
C GLU A 82 -4.52 -14.38 -21.60
N HIS A 83 -4.50 -13.61 -20.51
CA HIS A 83 -5.12 -12.27 -20.47
C HIS A 83 -4.14 -11.14 -20.78
N GLY A 84 -2.87 -11.44 -21.06
CA GLY A 84 -1.83 -10.44 -21.28
C GLY A 84 -1.67 -9.48 -20.10
N LEU A 85 -1.76 -10.00 -18.88
CA LEU A 85 -1.63 -9.23 -17.64
C LEU A 85 -0.34 -9.60 -16.93
N GLN A 86 0.42 -8.59 -16.52
CA GLN A 86 1.54 -8.80 -15.59
C GLN A 86 1.29 -8.01 -14.32
N PHE A 87 1.47 -8.68 -13.19
CA PHE A 87 1.28 -8.15 -11.86
C PHE A 87 2.57 -8.28 -11.07
N ASN A 88 3.09 -7.16 -10.58
CA ASN A 88 4.24 -7.12 -9.70
C ASN A 88 3.81 -6.42 -8.42
N GLY A 89 4.14 -6.99 -7.27
CA GLY A 89 3.77 -6.38 -6.01
C GLY A 89 4.79 -6.57 -4.91
N ALA A 90 4.58 -5.82 -3.83
CA ALA A 90 5.37 -5.91 -2.62
C ALA A 90 4.50 -5.70 -1.39
N TYR A 91 4.70 -6.58 -0.42
CA TYR A 91 4.19 -6.45 0.93
C TYR A 91 5.30 -5.97 1.85
N VAL A 92 5.02 -4.91 2.60
CA VAL A 92 5.99 -4.20 3.43
C VAL A 92 5.36 -3.92 4.78
N THR A 93 5.93 -4.41 5.87
CA THR A 93 5.45 -4.12 7.23
C THR A 93 6.45 -3.25 7.97
N PHE A 94 5.95 -2.27 8.72
CA PHE A 94 6.73 -1.34 9.53
C PHE A 94 6.81 -1.79 11.01
N PRO A 95 7.83 -1.34 11.76
CA PRO A 95 7.97 -1.66 13.19
C PRO A 95 6.74 -1.27 14.00
N SER A 96 6.47 -1.98 15.08
CA SER A 96 5.46 -1.57 16.07
C SER A 96 6.07 -0.58 17.08
N PRO A 97 5.29 0.40 17.60
CA PRO A 97 3.96 0.81 17.17
C PRO A 97 4.04 1.85 16.04
N THR A 98 3.50 1.54 14.85
CA THR A 98 3.38 2.51 13.74
C THR A 98 2.05 2.38 13.00
N GLY A 99 1.66 3.42 12.25
CA GLY A 99 0.40 3.47 11.52
C GLY A 99 -0.76 4.04 12.34
N ASN A 100 -0.45 4.70 13.46
CA ASN A 100 -1.44 5.20 14.42
C ASN A 100 -1.65 6.72 14.33
N ALA A 101 -0.73 7.46 13.70
CA ALA A 101 -0.81 8.91 13.62
C ALA A 101 -1.77 9.37 12.52
N GLU A 102 -2.45 10.51 12.74
CA GLU A 102 -3.40 11.10 11.79
C GLU A 102 -2.77 11.53 10.47
N ALA A 103 -1.50 11.96 10.49
CA ALA A 103 -0.79 12.50 9.33
C ALA A 103 0.29 11.54 8.78
N ALA A 104 0.08 10.24 8.92
CA ALA A 104 1.00 9.26 8.36
C ALA A 104 1.07 9.39 6.82
N ARG A 105 2.24 9.15 6.23
CA ARG A 105 2.42 9.07 4.78
C ARG A 105 3.44 8.01 4.39
N VAL A 106 3.23 7.34 3.27
CA VAL A 106 4.23 6.45 2.69
C VAL A 106 5.02 7.23 1.66
N VAL A 107 6.33 7.19 1.79
CA VAL A 107 7.28 7.86 0.92
C VAL A 107 8.06 6.82 0.13
N PHE A 108 8.21 7.07 -1.17
CA PHE A 108 8.97 6.24 -2.08
C PHE A 108 10.29 6.96 -2.37
N GLN A 109 11.40 6.42 -1.87
CA GLN A 109 12.72 6.94 -2.20
C GLN A 109 13.03 6.63 -3.68
N PRO A 110 13.92 7.39 -4.35
CA PRO A 110 14.27 7.15 -5.74
C PRO A 110 14.62 5.68 -6.01
N GLY A 111 14.08 5.08 -7.07
CA GLY A 111 14.31 3.66 -7.38
C GLY A 111 13.58 2.67 -6.47
N ALA A 112 12.63 3.10 -5.65
CA ALA A 112 11.66 2.20 -5.01
C ALA A 112 10.83 1.44 -6.05
N ILE A 113 10.56 2.07 -7.19
CA ILE A 113 9.90 1.48 -8.34
C ILE A 113 10.76 1.77 -9.57
N THR A 114 11.03 0.74 -10.38
CA THR A 114 11.61 0.90 -11.71
C THR A 114 10.75 0.21 -12.75
N ILE A 115 10.44 0.90 -13.85
CA ILE A 115 9.67 0.37 -14.97
C ILE A 115 10.48 0.57 -16.26
N GLY A 116 10.67 -0.48 -17.05
CA GLY A 116 11.49 -0.44 -18.25
C GLY A 116 12.95 -0.05 -17.96
N GLY A 117 13.46 -0.39 -16.77
CA GLY A 117 14.81 -0.04 -16.31
C GLY A 117 14.97 1.40 -15.82
N ARG A 118 13.93 2.24 -15.87
CA ARG A 118 13.98 3.63 -15.40
C ARG A 118 13.36 3.77 -14.01
N ALA A 119 13.99 4.54 -13.14
CA ALA A 119 13.41 4.90 -11.85
C ALA A 119 12.15 5.74 -12.05
N VAL A 120 11.13 5.45 -11.26
CA VAL A 120 9.85 6.13 -11.30
C VAL A 120 9.69 6.92 -10.01
N ASP A 121 9.54 8.24 -10.15
CA ASP A 121 9.26 9.12 -9.02
C ASP A 121 7.78 9.02 -8.63
N PHE A 122 7.55 8.48 -7.44
CA PHE A 122 6.22 8.29 -6.88
C PHE A 122 5.99 9.27 -5.73
N ALA A 123 5.01 10.15 -5.89
CA ALA A 123 4.68 11.14 -4.88
C ALA A 123 4.29 10.46 -3.55
N PRO A 124 4.65 11.04 -2.39
CA PRO A 124 4.21 10.53 -1.11
C PRO A 124 2.69 10.37 -1.05
N ILE A 125 2.23 9.22 -0.55
CA ILE A 125 0.81 8.99 -0.34
C ILE A 125 0.50 9.35 1.11
N ARG A 126 -0.30 10.41 1.30
CA ARG A 126 -0.84 10.78 2.62
C ARG A 126 -2.05 9.93 2.95
N PHE A 127 -2.22 9.66 4.23
CA PHE A 127 -3.31 8.85 4.73
C PHE A 127 -4.30 9.71 5.50
N THR A 128 -5.57 9.36 5.37
CA THR A 128 -6.62 9.81 6.27
C THR A 128 -7.15 8.58 6.95
N ARG A 129 -7.08 8.53 8.28
CA ARG A 129 -7.70 7.46 9.04
C ARG A 129 -9.22 7.62 8.91
N THR A 130 -9.89 6.66 8.27
CA THR A 130 -11.35 6.58 8.33
C THR A 130 -11.72 6.03 9.71
N THR A 131 -12.09 6.92 10.63
CA THR A 131 -12.83 6.55 11.83
C THR A 131 -14.27 6.26 11.44
N GLU A 132 -14.55 5.09 10.87
CA GLU A 132 -15.93 4.62 10.78
C GLU A 132 -16.35 4.14 12.18
N VAL A 133 -17.10 4.98 12.90
CA VAL A 133 -17.85 4.55 14.07
C VAL A 133 -19.05 3.77 13.56
N ALA A 134 -18.99 2.44 13.63
CA ALA A 134 -20.18 1.61 13.44
C ALA A 134 -21.09 1.79 14.66
N ILE A 135 -22.04 2.74 14.60
CA ILE A 135 -23.12 2.82 15.58
C ILE A 135 -24.11 1.70 15.26
N TYR A 136 -24.07 0.61 16.01
CA TYR A 136 -25.16 -0.37 16.02
C TYR A 136 -26.31 0.20 16.86
N LEU A 137 -27.27 0.85 16.19
CA LEU A 137 -28.59 1.08 16.78
C LEU A 137 -29.35 -0.24 16.73
N PHE A 138 -29.38 -0.98 17.84
CA PHE A 138 -30.37 -2.03 18.01
C PHE A 138 -31.74 -1.34 18.15
N PRO A 139 -32.72 -1.57 17.25
CA PRO A 139 -34.08 -1.16 17.56
C PRO A 139 -34.50 -1.94 18.80
N CYS A 140 -34.85 -1.21 19.86
CA CYS A 140 -35.50 -1.79 21.03
C CYS A 140 -36.74 -2.54 20.52
N ILE A 141 -36.78 -3.86 20.69
CA ILE A 141 -38.00 -4.63 20.52
C ILE A 141 -38.91 -4.20 21.68
N PRO A 142 -40.07 -3.57 21.44
CA PRO A 142 -41.03 -3.34 22.51
C PRO A 142 -41.55 -4.70 22.99
N ALA A 143 -41.71 -4.83 24.31
CA ALA A 143 -42.13 -6.03 25.03
C ALA A 143 -43.48 -6.60 24.53
#